data_AF-A0A6N8WDV2-F1
#
_entry.id   AF-A0A6N8WDV2-F1
#
_cell.length_a   1.000
_cell.length_b   1.000
_cell.length_c   1.000
_cell.angle_alpha   90.00
_cell.angle_beta   90.00
_cell.angle_gamma   90.00
#
_symmetry.space_group_name_H-M   'P 1'
#
loop_
_entity.id
_entity.type
_entity.pdbx_description
1 polymer ?
#
loop_
_entity_poly.entity_id
_entity_poly.type
_entity_poly.pdbx_seq_one_letter_code
_entity_poly.pdbx_strand_id
1 'polypeptide(L)'
;YKPDIGVVLNDNPAPWGAVELRAFEGVCDMIVEEVSDSTLAEVRRDTEEKRRGYALAGVKEYFILDPADRYMGFYRLTTARRYAEIRPDAGGVIRSQVLPGLQFRRSDLLNLPDLEALALDELYAGYVITGYRDAVDRAEAETAARRQAEERAEEAEERAAGEAAARHQAEERVAGEAAARRQAEERAEEAEEQMQALKAEIARLRQDRG
;
A
#
# COMPACT_ATOMS: atom_id res chain seq x y z
N TYR A 1 -14.73 -33.65 26.21
CA TYR A 1 -14.49 -33.96 24.79
C TYR A 1 -13.15 -33.36 24.40
N LYS A 2 -12.43 -33.95 23.44
CA LYS A 2 -11.23 -33.32 22.86
C LYS A 2 -11.72 -32.37 21.77
N PRO A 3 -11.50 -31.04 21.88
CA PRO A 3 -11.87 -30.11 20.82
C PRO A 3 -10.86 -30.17 19.66
N ASP A 4 -11.27 -29.72 18.48
CA ASP A 4 -10.36 -29.50 17.36
C ASP A 4 -9.38 -28.36 17.67
N ILE A 5 -9.90 -27.25 18.19
CA ILE A 5 -9.12 -26.14 18.70
C ILE A 5 -9.64 -25.73 20.08
N GLY A 6 -8.74 -25.76 21.07
CA GLY A 6 -8.95 -25.20 22.39
C GLY A 6 -8.06 -23.98 22.62
N VAL A 7 -8.64 -22.89 23.10
CA VAL A 7 -7.92 -21.66 23.46
C VAL A 7 -7.89 -21.55 24.98
N VAL A 8 -6.69 -21.36 25.52
CA VAL A 8 -6.42 -21.13 26.95
C VAL A 8 -5.68 -19.80 27.06
N LEU A 9 -6.25 -18.83 27.77
CA LEU A 9 -5.64 -17.52 27.97
C LEU A 9 -4.56 -17.59 29.07
N ASN A 10 -3.62 -16.64 29.05
CA ASN A 10 -2.53 -16.57 30.04
C ASN A 10 -3.04 -16.37 31.48
N ASP A 11 -4.25 -15.82 31.66
CA ASP A 11 -4.91 -15.61 32.95
C ASP A 11 -5.90 -16.74 33.31
N ASN A 12 -5.93 -17.84 32.55
CA ASN A 12 -6.75 -19.00 32.88
C ASN A 12 -6.33 -19.57 34.25
N PRO A 13 -7.28 -19.89 35.14
CA PRO A 13 -6.98 -20.39 36.48
C PRO A 13 -6.28 -21.75 36.49
N ALA A 14 -6.41 -22.54 35.42
CA ALA A 14 -5.69 -23.80 35.26
C ALA A 14 -4.39 -23.55 34.47
N PRO A 15 -3.21 -23.82 35.07
CA PRO A 15 -1.95 -23.58 34.40
C PRO A 15 -1.79 -24.53 33.21
N TRP A 16 -1.45 -23.98 32.05
CA TRP A 16 -0.97 -24.78 30.92
C TRP A 16 0.47 -25.27 31.19
N GLY A 17 0.79 -26.49 30.76
CA GLY A 17 2.18 -26.97 30.75
C GLY A 17 2.64 -27.73 32.00
N ALA A 18 1.73 -28.32 32.77
CA ALA A 18 2.09 -29.37 33.73
C ALA A 18 2.69 -30.56 32.95
N VAL A 19 4.03 -30.60 32.86
CA VAL A 19 4.80 -31.49 31.95
C VAL A 19 4.54 -32.98 32.20
N GLU A 20 4.06 -33.32 33.40
CA GLU A 20 3.71 -34.67 33.81
C GLU A 20 2.39 -35.15 33.21
N LEU A 21 1.55 -34.23 32.74
CA LEU A 21 0.24 -34.51 32.15
C LEU A 21 0.32 -34.39 30.62
N ARG A 22 -0.16 -35.44 29.94
CA ARG A 22 -0.32 -35.45 28.46
C ARG A 22 -1.64 -34.82 28.01
N ALA A 23 -2.37 -34.18 28.91
CA ALA A 23 -3.65 -33.55 28.68
C ALA A 23 -3.78 -32.28 29.54
N PHE A 24 -4.58 -31.34 29.05
CA PHE A 24 -4.99 -30.19 29.84
C PHE A 24 -6.19 -30.57 30.70
N GLU A 25 -6.08 -30.38 32.02
CA GLU A 25 -7.13 -30.74 32.99
C GLU A 25 -8.04 -29.55 33.34
N GLY A 26 -7.78 -28.37 32.77
CA GLY A 26 -8.59 -27.18 32.95
C GLY A 26 -9.76 -27.06 31.96
N VAL A 27 -10.49 -25.95 32.07
CA VAL A 27 -11.53 -25.56 31.11
C VAL A 27 -10.93 -24.55 30.15
N CYS A 28 -10.98 -24.83 28.84
CA CYS A 28 -10.58 -23.87 27.81
C CYS A 28 -11.47 -22.62 27.89
N ASP A 29 -10.89 -21.45 27.67
CA ASP A 29 -11.64 -20.20 27.62
C ASP A 29 -12.54 -20.14 26.39
N MET A 30 -12.06 -20.67 25.26
CA MET A 30 -12.82 -20.76 24.02
C MET A 30 -12.55 -22.09 23.33
N ILE A 31 -13.56 -22.58 22.62
CA ILE A 31 -13.46 -23.79 21.80
C ILE A 31 -13.97 -23.50 20.39
N VAL A 32 -13.26 -24.02 19.40
CA VAL A 32 -13.70 -24.06 18.00
C VAL A 32 -13.75 -25.52 17.56
N GLU A 33 -14.86 -25.91 16.95
CA GLU A 33 -15.05 -27.24 16.36
C GLU A 33 -15.39 -27.06 14.88
N GLU A 34 -14.86 -27.95 14.06
CA GLU A 34 -15.35 -28.17 12.71
C GLU A 34 -16.47 -29.21 12.76
N VAL A 35 -17.58 -28.97 12.05
CA VAL A 35 -18.70 -29.93 12.05
C VAL A 35 -18.27 -31.21 11.35
N SER A 36 -18.36 -32.33 12.08
CA SER A 36 -18.23 -33.66 11.48
C SER A 36 -19.45 -33.95 10.61
N ASP A 37 -19.25 -34.07 9.30
CA ASP A 37 -20.33 -34.25 8.30
C ASP A 37 -20.66 -35.73 7.98
N SER A 38 -20.02 -36.67 8.68
CA SER A 38 -20.07 -38.10 8.37
C SER A 38 -21.39 -38.79 8.77
N THR A 39 -22.08 -38.34 9.83
CA THR A 39 -23.40 -38.90 10.24
C THR A 39 -24.29 -37.87 10.97
N LEU A 40 -25.62 -38.08 10.94
CA LEU A 40 -26.57 -37.27 11.74
C LEU A 40 -26.30 -37.32 13.25
N ALA A 41 -25.72 -38.42 13.75
CA ALA A 41 -25.36 -38.56 15.15
C ALA A 41 -24.17 -37.68 15.53
N GLU A 42 -23.18 -37.56 14.64
CA GLU A 42 -22.01 -36.68 14.83
C GLU A 42 -22.40 -35.20 14.75
N VAL A 43 -23.24 -34.83 13.79
CA VAL A 43 -23.81 -33.47 13.71
C VAL A 43 -24.52 -33.10 15.02
N ARG A 44 -25.36 -34.00 15.56
CA ARG A 44 -26.04 -33.77 16.87
C ARG A 44 -25.06 -33.68 18.03
N ARG A 45 -24.01 -34.50 18.02
CA ARG A 45 -22.95 -34.45 19.04
C ARG A 45 -22.30 -33.08 19.07
N ASP A 46 -21.95 -32.50 17.94
CA ASP A 46 -21.26 -31.21 17.90
C ASP A 46 -22.22 -30.04 18.18
N THR A 47 -23.39 -30.04 17.53
CA THR A 47 -24.34 -28.91 17.60
C THR A 47 -25.19 -28.88 18.87
N GLU A 48 -25.39 -30.01 19.55
CA GLU A 48 -26.24 -30.12 20.74
C GLU A 48 -25.49 -30.61 21.97
N GLU A 49 -24.87 -31.79 21.92
CA GLU A 49 -24.27 -32.43 23.12
C GLU A 49 -23.03 -31.68 23.62
N LYS A 50 -22.02 -31.50 22.75
CA LYS A 50 -20.80 -30.75 23.06
C LYS A 50 -21.12 -29.31 23.44
N ARG A 51 -22.00 -28.65 22.68
CA ARG A 51 -22.46 -27.29 23.00
C ARG A 51 -23.03 -27.19 24.42
N ARG A 52 -23.90 -28.11 24.83
CA ARG A 52 -24.45 -28.13 26.20
C ARG A 52 -23.36 -28.45 27.24
N GLY A 53 -22.52 -29.44 26.96
CA GLY A 53 -21.43 -29.85 27.86
C GLY A 53 -20.42 -28.72 28.13
N TYR A 54 -19.98 -28.03 27.08
CA TYR A 54 -19.06 -26.90 27.20
C TYR A 54 -19.67 -25.70 27.93
N ALA A 55 -20.97 -25.42 27.71
CA ALA A 55 -21.66 -24.36 28.46
C ALA A 55 -21.70 -24.66 29.98
N LEU A 56 -21.99 -25.91 30.35
CA LEU A 56 -21.99 -26.35 31.74
C LEU A 56 -20.58 -26.27 32.34
N ALA A 57 -19.56 -26.70 31.59
CA ALA A 57 -18.15 -26.61 32.01
C ALA A 57 -17.67 -25.15 32.19
N GLY A 58 -18.27 -24.20 31.47
CA GLY A 58 -17.95 -22.77 31.60
C GLY A 58 -17.02 -22.22 30.55
N VAL A 59 -16.91 -22.90 29.40
CA VAL A 59 -16.21 -22.37 28.22
C VAL A 59 -16.93 -21.07 27.80
N LYS A 60 -16.19 -19.96 27.68
CA LYS A 60 -16.76 -18.63 27.54
C LYS A 60 -17.30 -18.38 26.13
N GLU A 61 -16.62 -18.88 25.10
CA GLU A 61 -17.08 -18.83 23.71
C GLU A 61 -16.93 -20.19 23.00
N TYR A 62 -17.91 -20.51 22.16
CA TYR A 62 -17.95 -21.77 21.42
C TYR A 62 -18.31 -21.51 19.97
N PHE A 63 -17.42 -21.80 19.04
CA PHE A 63 -17.62 -21.60 17.61
C PHE A 63 -17.72 -22.94 16.89
N ILE A 64 -18.68 -23.01 15.97
CA ILE A 64 -18.92 -24.15 15.09
C ILE A 64 -18.64 -23.67 13.67
N LEU A 65 -17.65 -24.26 13.03
CA LEU A 65 -17.31 -24.03 11.62
C LEU A 65 -17.95 -25.12 10.77
N ASP A 66 -18.73 -24.72 9.77
CA ASP A 66 -19.35 -25.64 8.81
C ASP A 66 -19.15 -25.07 7.40
N PRO A 67 -18.29 -25.65 6.56
CA PRO A 67 -18.08 -25.19 5.18
C PRO A 67 -19.36 -25.19 4.34
N ALA A 68 -20.35 -26.03 4.68
CA ALA A 68 -21.64 -26.08 4.00
C ALA A 68 -22.66 -25.06 4.57
N ASP A 69 -22.26 -24.30 5.59
CA ASP A 69 -23.05 -23.24 6.23
C ASP A 69 -24.39 -23.68 6.86
N ARG A 70 -24.59 -24.98 7.07
CA ARG A 70 -25.84 -25.55 7.61
C ARG A 70 -25.95 -25.41 9.13
N TYR A 71 -24.81 -25.51 9.80
CA TYR A 71 -24.71 -25.50 11.27
C TYR A 71 -23.71 -24.47 11.79
N MET A 72 -23.14 -23.64 10.91
CA MET A 72 -22.17 -22.61 11.29
C MET A 72 -22.79 -21.66 12.31
N GLY A 73 -22.14 -21.50 13.46
CA GLY A 73 -22.67 -20.72 14.56
C GLY A 73 -21.61 -20.30 15.57
N PHE A 74 -21.80 -19.13 16.14
CA PHE A 74 -20.84 -18.50 17.05
C PHE A 74 -21.57 -18.18 18.33
N TYR A 75 -21.07 -18.66 19.46
CA TYR A 75 -21.82 -18.64 20.71
C TYR A 75 -21.01 -18.06 21.86
N ARG A 76 -21.70 -17.35 22.75
CA ARG A 76 -21.15 -16.79 23.98
C ARG A 76 -21.90 -17.29 25.20
N LEU A 77 -21.15 -17.65 26.23
CA LEU A 77 -21.70 -18.13 27.49
C LEU A 77 -22.44 -17.00 28.19
N THR A 78 -23.66 -17.30 28.63
CA THR A 78 -24.47 -16.41 29.46
C THR A 78 -24.29 -16.76 30.95
N THR A 79 -24.71 -15.85 31.82
CA THR A 79 -24.74 -16.08 33.28
C THR A 79 -25.59 -17.29 33.68
N ALA A 80 -26.56 -17.69 32.86
CA ALA A 80 -27.39 -18.88 33.06
C ALA A 80 -26.71 -20.20 32.66
N ARG A 81 -25.40 -20.21 32.38
CA ARG A 81 -24.65 -21.39 31.89
C ARG A 81 -25.25 -22.00 30.62
N ARG A 82 -25.77 -21.12 29.75
CA ARG A 82 -26.27 -21.45 28.41
C ARG A 82 -25.60 -20.57 27.38
N TYR A 83 -25.46 -21.07 26.18
CA TYR A 83 -24.96 -20.30 25.06
C TYR A 83 -26.06 -19.43 24.45
N ALA A 84 -25.72 -18.17 24.20
CA ALA A 84 -26.46 -17.28 23.30
C ALA A 84 -25.64 -17.10 22.02
N GLU A 85 -26.31 -17.01 20.88
CA GLU A 85 -25.64 -16.79 19.60
C GLU A 85 -25.12 -15.35 19.50
N ILE A 86 -23.89 -15.19 19.04
CA ILE A 86 -23.27 -13.89 18.75
C ILE A 86 -23.83 -13.41 17.42
N ARG A 87 -24.64 -12.35 17.47
CA ARG A 87 -25.17 -11.70 16.26
C ARG A 87 -24.08 -10.83 15.64
N PRO A 88 -23.87 -10.87 14.31
CA PRO A 88 -22.99 -9.93 13.65
C PRO A 88 -23.52 -8.50 13.79
N ASP A 89 -22.62 -7.51 13.73
CA ASP A 89 -23.02 -6.10 13.64
C ASP A 89 -23.57 -5.75 12.25
N ALA A 90 -23.90 -4.46 12.03
CA ALA A 90 -24.45 -3.98 10.76
C ALA A 90 -23.50 -4.21 9.56
N GLY A 91 -22.20 -4.36 9.80
CA GLY A 91 -21.19 -4.69 8.78
C GLY A 91 -20.95 -6.19 8.61
N GLY A 92 -21.75 -7.05 9.25
CA GLY A 92 -21.57 -8.50 9.19
C GLY A 92 -20.45 -9.02 10.09
N VAL A 93 -19.90 -8.19 10.99
CA VAL A 93 -18.71 -8.52 11.78
C VAL A 93 -19.10 -9.22 13.07
N ILE A 94 -18.44 -10.35 13.33
CA ILE A 94 -18.49 -11.13 14.56
C ILE A 94 -17.24 -10.82 15.37
N ARG A 95 -17.41 -10.50 16.66
CA ARG A 95 -16.31 -10.09 17.55
C ARG A 95 -16.22 -11.00 18.76
N SER A 96 -15.05 -11.61 18.94
CA SER A 96 -14.76 -12.39 20.14
C SER A 96 -14.61 -11.47 21.35
N GLN A 97 -15.15 -11.89 22.50
CA GLN A 97 -14.86 -11.29 23.80
C GLN A 97 -13.75 -12.06 24.55
N VAL A 98 -13.47 -13.31 24.16
CA VAL A 98 -12.38 -14.11 24.74
C VAL A 98 -11.03 -13.71 24.17
N LEU A 99 -10.97 -13.43 22.87
CA LEU A 99 -9.78 -12.97 22.16
C LEU A 99 -10.02 -11.53 21.67
N PRO A 100 -9.70 -10.51 22.49
CA PRO A 100 -9.77 -9.13 22.04
C PRO A 100 -8.94 -8.92 20.77
N GLY A 101 -9.55 -8.33 19.74
CA GLY A 101 -8.93 -8.14 18.42
C GLY A 101 -9.26 -9.24 17.40
N LEU A 102 -9.74 -10.42 17.83
CA LEU A 102 -10.26 -11.42 16.88
C LEU A 102 -11.67 -11.04 16.43
N GLN A 103 -11.78 -10.68 15.14
CA GLN A 103 -13.01 -10.19 14.54
C GLN A 103 -13.09 -10.60 13.07
N PHE A 104 -14.19 -11.18 12.63
CA PHE A 104 -14.28 -11.75 11.28
C PHE A 104 -15.69 -11.66 10.74
N ARG A 105 -15.84 -11.76 9.42
CA ARG A 105 -17.15 -11.88 8.76
C ARG A 105 -17.40 -13.34 8.44
N ARG A 106 -18.65 -13.78 8.65
CA ARG A 106 -19.09 -15.12 8.23
C ARG A 106 -18.90 -15.34 6.72
N SER A 107 -19.14 -14.30 5.92
CA SER A 107 -18.92 -14.34 4.46
C SER A 107 -17.49 -14.74 4.10
N ASP A 108 -16.51 -14.26 4.87
CA ASP A 108 -15.10 -14.46 4.53
C ASP A 108 -14.65 -15.87 4.90
N LEU A 109 -15.28 -16.50 5.92
CA LEU A 109 -15.11 -17.93 6.21
C LEU A 109 -15.67 -18.83 5.08
N LEU A 110 -16.68 -18.37 4.35
CA LEU A 110 -17.29 -19.12 3.24
C LEU A 110 -16.58 -18.88 1.90
N ASN A 111 -16.19 -17.63 1.65
CA ASN A 111 -15.56 -17.24 0.40
C ASN A 111 -14.06 -17.58 0.37
N LEU A 112 -13.44 -17.75 1.54
CA LEU A 112 -12.01 -18.05 1.69
C LEU A 112 -11.12 -17.13 0.84
N PRO A 113 -11.19 -15.79 1.05
CA PRO A 113 -10.25 -14.88 0.41
C PRO A 113 -8.82 -15.28 0.78
N ASP A 114 -7.87 -14.99 -0.12
CA ASP A 114 -6.47 -15.25 0.16
C ASP A 114 -5.96 -14.38 1.33
N LEU A 115 -4.82 -14.80 1.89
CA LEU A 115 -4.27 -14.14 3.08
C LEU A 115 -3.80 -12.71 2.79
N GLU A 116 -3.44 -12.38 1.55
CA GLU A 116 -2.99 -11.04 1.17
C GLU A 116 -4.18 -10.06 1.13
N ALA A 117 -5.30 -10.48 0.54
CA ALA A 117 -6.55 -9.75 0.52
C ALA A 117 -7.09 -9.52 1.94
N LEU A 118 -7.03 -10.54 2.80
CA LEU A 118 -7.36 -10.38 4.22
C LEU A 118 -6.40 -9.39 4.90
N ALA A 119 -5.09 -9.50 4.68
CA ALA A 119 -4.11 -8.61 5.31
C ALA A 119 -4.25 -7.13 4.89
N LEU A 120 -4.87 -6.85 3.75
CA LEU A 120 -5.19 -5.49 3.29
C LEU A 120 -6.52 -4.95 3.84
N ASP A 121 -7.43 -5.81 4.28
CA ASP A 121 -8.70 -5.40 4.91
C ASP A 121 -8.46 -4.95 6.37
N GLU A 122 -8.94 -3.75 6.71
CA GLU A 122 -8.84 -3.15 8.04
C GLU A 122 -9.34 -4.03 9.18
N LEU A 123 -10.30 -4.89 8.90
CA LEU A 123 -10.84 -5.81 9.89
C LEU A 123 -9.79 -6.84 10.35
N TYR A 124 -8.94 -7.29 9.43
CA TYR A 124 -8.05 -8.44 9.61
C TYR A 124 -6.57 -8.05 9.72
N ALA A 125 -6.16 -6.88 9.19
CA ALA A 125 -4.77 -6.42 9.13
C ALA A 125 -4.03 -6.43 10.48
N GLY A 126 -4.77 -6.35 11.60
CA GLY A 126 -4.21 -6.41 12.95
C GLY A 126 -3.69 -7.79 13.37
N TYR A 127 -4.07 -8.87 12.67
CA TYR A 127 -3.67 -10.23 13.05
C TYR A 127 -3.42 -11.19 11.87
N VAL A 128 -3.74 -10.79 10.62
CA VAL A 128 -3.38 -11.53 9.40
C VAL A 128 -2.18 -10.84 8.75
N ILE A 129 -1.09 -11.61 8.55
CA ILE A 129 0.20 -11.14 7.99
C ILE A 129 0.54 -9.73 8.47
N THR A 130 0.74 -9.59 9.78
CA THR A 130 0.92 -8.29 10.43
C THR A 130 2.02 -7.46 9.75
N GLY A 131 1.71 -6.21 9.41
CA GLY A 131 2.62 -5.30 8.72
C GLY A 131 2.66 -5.44 7.19
N TYR A 132 1.86 -6.33 6.60
CA TYR A 132 1.75 -6.47 5.13
C TYR A 132 1.21 -5.21 4.47
N ARG A 133 0.10 -4.64 4.98
CA ARG A 133 -0.44 -3.37 4.48
C ARG A 133 0.61 -2.25 4.50
N ASP A 134 1.31 -2.09 5.62
CA ASP A 134 2.38 -1.09 5.71
C ASP A 134 3.52 -1.36 4.71
N ALA A 135 3.81 -2.63 4.40
CA ALA A 135 4.82 -2.99 3.42
C ALA A 135 4.38 -2.64 1.99
N VAL A 136 3.11 -2.89 1.65
CA VAL A 136 2.50 -2.50 0.37
C VAL A 136 2.51 -0.97 0.24
N ASP A 137 2.02 -0.26 1.25
CA ASP A 137 1.98 1.21 1.25
C ASP A 137 3.38 1.83 1.08
N ARG A 138 4.42 1.26 1.73
CA ARG A 138 5.81 1.69 1.55
C ARG A 138 6.32 1.45 0.14
N ALA A 139 6.03 0.29 -0.46
CA ALA A 139 6.50 -0.06 -1.81
C ALA A 139 5.83 0.83 -2.87
N GLU A 140 4.54 1.12 -2.71
CA GLU A 140 3.81 2.07 -3.58
C GLU A 140 4.37 3.48 -3.45
N ALA A 141 4.61 3.95 -2.23
CA ALA A 141 5.20 5.26 -1.98
C ALA A 141 6.61 5.39 -2.59
N GLU A 142 7.45 4.34 -2.48
CA GLU A 142 8.77 4.32 -3.10
C GLU A 142 8.68 4.39 -4.63
N THR A 143 7.77 3.61 -5.22
CA THR A 143 7.53 3.62 -6.67
C THR A 143 7.07 4.99 -7.16
N ALA A 144 6.15 5.62 -6.43
CA ALA A 144 5.65 6.96 -6.75
C ALA A 144 6.76 8.01 -6.62
N ALA A 145 7.57 7.94 -5.56
CA ALA A 145 8.69 8.85 -5.35
C ALA A 145 9.75 8.71 -6.46
N ARG A 146 10.02 7.48 -6.92
CA ARG A 146 10.94 7.23 -8.03
C ARG A 146 10.43 7.86 -9.33
N ARG A 147 9.16 7.65 -9.69
CA ARG A 147 8.57 8.26 -10.90
C ARG A 147 8.64 9.79 -10.86
N GLN A 148 8.30 10.39 -9.73
CA GLN A 148 8.42 11.84 -9.55
C GLN A 148 9.87 12.34 -9.62
N ALA A 149 10.84 11.54 -9.19
CA ALA A 149 12.26 11.88 -9.32
C ALA A 149 12.72 11.82 -10.78
N GLU A 150 12.28 10.81 -11.53
CA GLU A 150 12.54 10.66 -12.97
C GLU A 150 11.94 11.84 -13.76
N GLU A 151 10.65 12.18 -13.54
CA GLU A 151 9.98 13.33 -14.16
C GLU A 151 10.71 14.66 -13.88
N ARG A 152 11.10 14.90 -12.61
CA ARG A 152 11.86 16.12 -12.26
C ARG A 152 13.25 16.16 -12.88
N ALA A 153 13.88 15.01 -13.09
CA ALA A 153 15.16 14.93 -13.77
C ALA A 153 15.01 15.29 -15.24
N GLU A 154 14.01 14.73 -15.93
CA GLU A 154 13.68 15.07 -17.32
C GLU A 154 13.37 16.56 -17.48
N GLU A 155 12.52 17.14 -16.63
CA GLU A 155 12.22 18.58 -16.63
C GLU A 155 13.46 19.45 -16.36
N ALA A 156 14.40 18.97 -15.55
CA ALA A 156 15.65 19.67 -15.30
C ALA A 156 16.58 19.62 -16.52
N GLU A 157 16.66 18.48 -17.20
CA GLU A 157 17.43 18.30 -18.43
C GLU A 157 16.89 19.17 -19.57
N GLU A 158 15.57 19.19 -19.77
CA GLU A 158 14.93 20.03 -20.78
C GLU A 158 15.20 21.52 -20.54
N ARG A 159 15.09 21.96 -19.28
CA ARG A 159 15.44 23.33 -18.90
C ARG A 159 16.91 23.65 -19.16
N ALA A 160 17.82 22.75 -18.79
CA ALA A 160 19.24 22.93 -19.04
C ALA A 160 19.57 22.98 -20.54
N ALA A 161 18.94 22.13 -21.36
CA ALA A 161 19.09 22.15 -22.81
C ALA A 161 18.54 23.45 -23.43
N GLY A 162 17.37 23.91 -22.97
CA GLY A 162 16.79 25.18 -23.36
C GLY A 162 17.70 26.38 -23.02
N GLU A 163 18.25 26.40 -21.81
CA GLU A 163 19.21 27.42 -21.38
C GLU A 163 20.53 27.38 -22.18
N ALA A 164 21.04 26.20 -22.50
CA ALA A 164 22.25 26.04 -23.31
C ALA A 164 22.02 26.51 -24.75
N ALA A 165 20.88 26.17 -25.35
CA ALA A 165 20.49 26.64 -26.67
C ALA A 165 20.32 28.17 -26.70
N ALA A 166 19.69 28.74 -25.68
CA ALA A 166 19.54 30.19 -25.55
C ALA A 166 20.89 30.91 -25.42
N ARG A 167 21.84 30.33 -24.66
CA ARG A 167 23.21 30.84 -24.55
C ARG A 167 23.94 30.80 -25.89
N HIS A 168 23.90 29.67 -26.59
CA HIS A 168 24.52 29.53 -27.91
C HIS A 168 23.96 30.56 -28.91
N GLN A 169 22.64 30.72 -28.99
CA GLN A 169 22.01 31.71 -29.85
C GLN A 169 22.37 33.16 -29.47
N ALA A 170 22.62 33.44 -28.20
CA ALA A 170 23.10 34.76 -27.77
C ALA A 170 24.54 35.00 -28.23
N GLU A 171 25.42 34.01 -28.08
CA GLU A 171 26.81 34.08 -28.54
C GLU A 171 26.89 34.26 -30.06
N GLU A 172 26.10 33.51 -30.84
CA GLU A 172 26.04 33.66 -32.31
C GLU A 172 25.54 35.05 -32.73
N ARG A 173 24.55 35.62 -32.02
CA ARG A 173 24.08 36.99 -32.30
C ARG A 173 25.18 38.02 -32.04
N VAL A 174 25.87 37.92 -30.90
CA VAL A 174 26.97 38.83 -30.57
C VAL A 174 28.10 38.71 -31.59
N ALA A 175 28.46 37.49 -32.01
CA ALA A 175 29.47 37.25 -33.02
C ALA A 175 29.06 37.81 -34.40
N GLY A 176 27.80 37.61 -34.79
CA GLY A 176 27.23 38.14 -36.03
C GLY A 176 27.20 39.67 -36.06
N GLU A 177 26.78 40.32 -34.96
CA GLU A 177 26.81 41.78 -34.81
C GLU A 177 28.24 42.32 -34.88
N ALA A 178 29.20 41.66 -34.23
CA ALA A 178 30.60 42.04 -34.29
C ALA A 178 31.19 41.91 -35.71
N ALA A 179 30.84 40.86 -36.45
CA ALA A 179 31.28 40.65 -37.83
C ALA A 179 30.66 41.70 -38.78
N ALA A 180 29.37 41.98 -38.63
CA ALA A 180 28.68 43.03 -39.40
C ALA A 180 29.30 44.41 -39.16
N ARG A 181 29.67 44.71 -37.91
CA ARG A 181 30.35 45.96 -37.56
C ARG A 181 31.71 46.08 -38.23
N ARG A 182 32.54 45.02 -38.21
CA ARG A 182 33.85 45.03 -38.90
C ARG A 182 33.70 45.25 -40.40
N GLN A 183 32.77 44.56 -41.05
CA GLN A 183 32.51 44.77 -42.48
C GLN A 183 32.03 46.19 -42.80
N ALA A 184 31.24 46.79 -41.91
CA ALA A 184 30.80 48.17 -42.08
C ALA A 184 31.96 49.16 -41.93
N GLU A 185 32.87 48.93 -40.96
CA GLU A 185 34.10 49.71 -40.79
C GLU A 185 35.01 49.58 -42.02
N GLU A 186 35.28 48.36 -42.51
CA GLU A 186 36.07 48.11 -43.73
C GLU A 186 35.48 48.83 -44.96
N ARG A 187 34.16 48.72 -45.18
CA ARG A 187 33.50 49.42 -46.30
C ARG A 187 33.55 50.93 -46.18
N ALA A 188 33.51 51.46 -44.96
CA ALA A 188 33.62 52.90 -44.73
C ALA A 188 35.04 53.39 -45.05
N GLU A 189 36.06 52.65 -44.64
CA GLU A 189 37.47 52.91 -44.99
C GLU A 189 37.68 52.88 -46.52
N GLU A 190 37.22 51.83 -47.21
CA GLU A 190 37.29 51.74 -48.67
C GLU A 190 36.58 52.91 -49.37
N ALA A 191 35.40 53.32 -48.87
CA ALA A 191 34.66 54.44 -49.42
C ALA A 191 35.39 55.78 -49.19
N GLU A 192 36.04 55.97 -48.03
CA GLU A 192 36.89 57.13 -47.78
C GLU A 192 38.10 57.17 -48.73
N GLU A 193 38.79 56.04 -48.94
CA GLU A 193 39.90 55.95 -49.88
C GLU A 193 39.46 56.31 -51.31
N GLN A 194 38.34 55.74 -51.77
CA GLN A 194 37.76 56.06 -53.09
C GLN A 194 37.39 57.54 -53.20
N MET A 195 36.79 58.13 -52.16
CA MET A 195 36.43 59.55 -52.11
C MET A 195 37.67 60.44 -52.21
N GLN A 196 38.75 60.09 -51.51
CA GLN A 196 40.03 60.82 -51.57
C GLN A 196 40.66 60.72 -52.95
N ALA A 197 40.67 59.53 -53.56
CA ALA A 197 41.14 59.33 -54.93
C ALA A 197 40.35 60.19 -55.93
N LEU A 198 39.02 60.20 -55.83
CA LEU A 198 38.15 61.02 -56.68
C LEU A 198 38.43 62.52 -56.50
N LYS A 199 38.60 62.98 -55.25
CA LYS A 199 38.96 64.38 -54.94
C LYS A 199 40.31 64.76 -55.55
N ALA A 200 41.31 63.89 -55.43
CA ALA A 200 42.63 64.11 -56.02
C ALA A 200 42.55 64.19 -57.56
N GLU A 201 41.74 63.34 -58.19
CA GLU A 201 41.55 63.36 -59.64
C GLU A 201 40.79 64.61 -60.12
N ILE A 202 39.73 65.03 -59.43
CA ILE A 202 39.04 66.29 -59.71
C ILE A 202 39.99 67.49 -59.55
N ALA A 203 40.86 67.49 -58.53
CA ALA A 203 41.85 68.55 -58.34
C ALA A 203 42.85 68.61 -59.50
N ARG A 204 43.29 67.45 -60.00
CA ARG A 204 44.17 67.33 -61.18
C ARG A 204 43.50 67.88 -62.43
N LEU A 205 42.27 67.49 -62.71
CA LEU A 205 41.48 67.97 -63.85
C LEU A 205 41.17 69.48 -63.79
N ARG A 206 41.17 70.09 -62.60
CA ARG A 206 41.05 71.55 -62.42
C ARG A 206 42.35 72.29 -62.68
N GLN A 207 43.52 71.69 -62.43
CA GLN A 207 44.82 72.27 -62.77
C GLN A 207 45.10 72.24 -64.28
N ASP A 208 44.62 71.23 -65.00
CA ASP A 208 44.80 71.10 -66.46
C ASP A 208 43.86 72.01 -67.29
N ARG A 209 42.95 72.76 -66.64
CA ARG A 209 41.94 73.62 -67.29
C ARG A 209 42.10 75.11 -67.00
N GLY A 210 43.18 75.53 -66.33
CA GLY A 210 43.59 76.92 -66.15
C GLY A 210 44.83 77.25 -66.95
#